data_AF-A0A928WTW0-F1
#
_entry.id   AF-A0A928WTW0-F1
#
_cell.length_a   1.000
_cell.length_b   1.000
_cell.length_c   1.000
_cell.angle_alpha   90.00
_cell.angle_beta   90.00
_cell.angle_gamma   90.00
#
_symmetry.space_group_name_H-M   'P 1'
#
loop_
_entity.id
_entity.type
_entity.pdbx_description
1 polymer ?
#
loop_
_entity_poly.entity_id
_entity_poly.type
_entity_poly.pdbx_seq_one_letter_code
_entity_poly.pdbx_strand_id
1 'polypeptide(L)' 'MKYFIKYLTSAPIMATVALVSLSVVLIELNHFFPGLQYGTYFHSVP' A
#
# COMPACT_ATOMS: atom_id res chain seq x y z
N MET A 1 -26.58 -12.87 2.77
CA MET A 1 -25.09 -12.85 2.78
C MET A 1 -24.44 -13.23 1.45
N LYS A 2 -24.87 -14.28 0.73
CA LYS A 2 -24.22 -14.75 -0.52
C LYS A 2 -23.99 -13.66 -1.59
N TYR A 3 -24.97 -12.82 -1.88
CA TYR A 3 -24.85 -11.72 -2.86
C TYR A 3 -24.02 -10.54 -2.35
N PHE A 4 -24.02 -10.31 -1.04
CA PHE A 4 -23.20 -9.29 -0.40
C PHE A 4 -21.70 -9.63 -0.51
N ILE A 5 -21.34 -10.89 -0.27
CA ILE A 5 -19.97 -11.37 -0.48
C ILE A 5 -19.60 -11.27 -1.96
N LYS A 6 -20.50 -11.65 -2.87
CA LYS A 6 -20.26 -11.51 -4.32
C LYS A 6 -19.99 -10.06 -4.74
N TYR A 7 -20.67 -9.10 -4.12
CA TYR A 7 -20.43 -7.68 -4.31
C TYR A 7 -19.06 -7.28 -3.76
N LEU A 8 -18.69 -7.67 -2.54
CA LEU A 8 -17.37 -7.41 -1.96
C LEU A 8 -16.21 -7.98 -2.80
N THR A 9 -16.41 -9.11 -3.45
CA THR A 9 -15.43 -9.72 -4.36
C THR A 9 -15.46 -9.12 -5.77
N SER A 10 -16.27 -8.09 -6.03
CA SER A 10 -16.29 -7.44 -7.33
C SER A 10 -14.95 -6.73 -7.59
N ALA A 11 -14.55 -6.70 -8.86
CA ALA A 11 -13.28 -6.10 -9.28
C ALA A 11 -13.01 -4.69 -8.70
N PRO A 12 -13.95 -3.72 -8.74
CA PRO A 12 -13.67 -2.39 -8.19
C PRO A 12 -13.45 -2.41 -6.68
N ILE A 13 -14.20 -3.21 -5.92
CA ILE A 13 -14.07 -3.26 -4.46
C ILE A 13 -12.77 -3.93 -4.07
N MET A 14 -12.42 -5.04 -4.73
CA MET A 14 -11.13 -5.70 -4.51
C MET A 14 -9.96 -4.78 -4.86
N ALA A 15 -10.08 -3.96 -5.91
CA ALA A 15 -9.08 -2.95 -6.25
C ALA A 15 -8.94 -1.89 -5.14
N THR A 16 -10.04 -1.40 -4.57
CA THR A 16 -9.99 -0.46 -3.44
C THR A 16 -9.33 -1.11 -2.22
N VAL A 17 -9.69 -2.35 -1.88
CA VAL A 17 -9.09 -3.08 -0.75
C VAL A 17 -7.58 -3.28 -0.96
N ALA A 18 -7.16 -3.64 -2.17
CA ALA A 18 -5.74 -3.77 -2.51
C ALA A 18 -5.00 -2.43 -2.38
N LEU A 19 -5.60 -1.34 -2.86
CA LEU A 19 -4.99 -0.01 -2.82
C LEU A 19 -4.86 0.52 -1.38
N VAL A 20 -5.88 0.32 -0.56
CA VAL A 20 -5.82 0.64 0.89
C VAL A 20 -4.72 -0.18 1.56
N SER A 21 -4.68 -1.49 1.31
CA SER A 21 -3.65 -2.37 1.89
C SER A 21 -2.24 -1.95 1.49
N LEU A 22 -2.02 -1.65 0.21
CA LEU A 22 -0.76 -1.15 -0.31
C LEU A 22 -0.37 0.20 0.33
N SER A 23 -1.34 1.10 0.53
CA SER A 23 -1.11 2.40 1.15
C SER A 23 -0.64 2.26 2.59
N VAL A 24 -1.22 1.34 3.36
CA VAL A 24 -0.75 1.06 4.73
C VAL A 24 0.70 0.60 4.71
N VAL A 25 1.06 -0.34 3.83
CA VAL A 25 2.46 -0.81 3.70
C VAL A 25 3.41 0.34 3.38
N LEU A 26 3.04 1.22 2.46
CA LEU A 26 3.86 2.39 2.09
C LEU A 26 4.02 3.38 3.25
N ILE A 27 2.98 3.60 4.04
CA ILE A 27 3.02 4.47 5.22
C ILE A 27 3.95 3.90 6.28
N GLU A 28 3.79 2.61 6.61
CA GLU A 28 4.64 1.95 7.60
C GLU A 28 6.10 1.93 7.13
N LEU A 29 6.36 1.63 5.85
CA LEU A 29 7.71 1.65 5.29
C LEU A 29 8.34 3.05 5.39
N ASN A 30 7.56 4.10 5.14
CA ASN A 30 8.01 5.48 5.32
C ASN A 30 8.25 5.84 6.80
N HIS A 31 7.50 5.25 7.73
CA HIS A 31 7.73 5.45 9.17
C HIS A 31 9.04 4.79 9.63
N PHE A 32 9.28 3.53 9.24
CA PHE A 32 10.49 2.80 9.62
C PHE A 32 11.72 3.28 8.87
N PHE A 33 11.55 3.67 7.61
CA PHE A 33 12.63 4.04 6.72
C PHE A 33 12.32 5.34 5.97
N PRO A 34 12.25 6.49 6.67
CA PRO A 34 11.92 7.77 6.04
C PRO A 34 12.96 8.21 4.99
N GLY A 35 14.19 7.69 5.08
CA GLY A 35 15.27 7.91 4.12
C GLY A 35 15.19 7.03 2.86
N LEU A 36 14.16 6.22 2.70
CA LEU A 36 13.85 5.47 1.48
C LEU A 36 12.84 6.22 0.60
N GLN A 37 12.72 7.54 0.73
CA GLN A 37 11.98 8.36 -0.23
C GLN A 37 12.90 8.74 -1.40
N TYR A 38 12.32 8.88 -2.60
CA TYR A 38 13.06 9.34 -3.78
C TYR A 38 13.69 10.71 -3.49
N GLY A 39 15.03 10.73 -3.32
CA GLY A 39 15.81 11.90 -2.90
C GLY A 39 16.91 11.59 -1.89
N THR A 40 16.73 10.57 -1.04
CA THR A 40 17.69 10.16 0.01
C THR A 40 18.35 8.80 -0.25
N TYR A 41 17.87 8.07 -1.27
CA TYR A 41 18.46 6.81 -1.74
C TYR A 41 19.81 6.96 -2.45
N PHE A 42 20.13 8.16 -2.96
CA PHE A 42 21.37 8.38 -3.70
C PHE A 42 22.45 8.89 -2.75
N HIS A 43 23.47 8.05 -2.56
CA HIS A 43 24.74 8.26 -1.87
C HIS A 43 24.77 8.01 -0.36
N SER A 44 24.69 6.74 0.03
CA SER A 44 25.45 6.27 1.19
C SER A 44 26.95 6.29 0.84
N VAL A 45 27.57 7.47 0.90
CA VAL A 45 29.03 7.57 0.96
C VAL A 45 29.49 6.84 2.23
N PRO A 46 30.57 6.05 2.17
CA PRO A 46 31.05 5.25 3.30
C PRO A 46 31.35 6.11 4.54
#